data_AF-A0A8B9YYW5-F1
#
_entry.id   AF-A0A8B9YYW5-F1
#
_cell.length_a   1.000
_cell.length_b   1.000
_cell.length_c   1.000
_cell.angle_alpha   90.00
_cell.angle_beta   90.00
_cell.angle_gamma   90.00
#
_symmetry.space_group_name_H-M   'P 1'
#
loop_
_entity.id
_entity.type
_entity.pdbx_description
1 polymer ?
#
loop_
_entity_poly.entity_id
_entity_poly.type
_entity_poly.pdbx_seq_one_letter_code
_entity_poly.pdbx_strand_id
1 'polypeptide(L)'
;VSRLHPCPRVPTACGRPVPSLEQMLAANPGKTPISLLQEYGTRIGKTPGYDLLKAEGQAHQPNFTFRVTVGDISCTGQGPSKKAAKHKAAEVALKLLKGGDMLEPTAPEEPR
;
A
#
# COMPACT_ATOMS: atom_id res chain seq x y z
N VAL A 1 44.94 9.89 6.47
CA VAL A 1 44.13 8.84 7.13
C VAL A 1 42.66 9.26 7.17
N SER A 2 41.97 9.20 6.04
CA SER A 2 40.51 9.39 6.02
C SER A 2 39.92 8.19 5.32
N ARG A 3 39.30 7.33 6.13
CA ARG A 3 38.63 6.11 5.72
C ARG A 3 37.48 6.53 4.80
N LEU A 4 37.54 6.16 3.52
CA LEU A 4 36.34 6.14 2.69
C LEU A 4 35.40 5.11 3.32
N HIS A 5 34.26 5.58 3.83
CA HIS A 5 33.16 4.69 4.18
C HIS A 5 32.60 4.08 2.90
N PRO A 6 32.49 2.74 2.78
CA PRO A 6 31.73 2.16 1.69
C PRO A 6 30.24 2.48 1.91
N CYS A 7 29.63 3.17 0.96
CA CYS A 7 28.18 3.35 0.91
C CYS A 7 27.50 1.97 1.01
N PRO A 8 26.41 1.83 1.77
CA PRO A 8 25.70 0.55 1.86
C PRO A 8 25.16 0.19 0.48
N ARG A 9 25.64 -0.97 -0.01
CA ARG A 9 25.16 -1.69 -1.18
C ARG A 9 23.64 -1.65 -1.23
N VAL A 10 23.07 -0.97 -2.23
CA VAL A 10 21.80 -1.43 -2.79
C VAL A 10 22.07 -2.83 -3.34
N PRO A 11 21.32 -3.88 -2.93
CA PRO A 11 21.39 -5.12 -3.64
C PRO A 11 20.72 -4.88 -5.00
N THR A 12 21.54 -4.66 -6.03
CA THR A 12 21.21 -5.03 -7.40
C THR A 12 20.88 -6.51 -7.35
N ALA A 13 19.60 -6.83 -7.10
CA ALA A 13 19.14 -8.19 -7.15
C ALA A 13 19.16 -8.61 -8.62
N CYS A 14 20.03 -9.58 -8.88
CA CYS A 14 20.06 -10.45 -10.05
C CYS A 14 18.66 -10.64 -10.64
N GLY A 15 18.55 -10.63 -11.98
CA GLY A 15 17.31 -10.71 -12.76
C GLY A 15 16.45 -11.95 -12.51
N ARG A 16 15.91 -12.11 -11.30
CA ARG A 16 14.77 -12.96 -11.03
C ARG A 16 13.53 -12.21 -11.54
N PRO A 17 12.66 -12.84 -12.33
CA PRO A 17 11.37 -12.25 -12.64
C PRO A 17 10.68 -11.93 -11.31
N VAL A 18 10.38 -10.66 -11.07
CA VAL A 18 9.51 -10.28 -9.95
C VAL A 18 8.20 -11.06 -10.14
N PRO A 19 7.74 -11.83 -9.14
CA PRO A 19 6.47 -12.54 -9.29
C PRO A 19 5.38 -11.50 -9.54
N SER A 20 4.47 -11.80 -10.46
CA SER A 20 3.36 -10.90 -10.72
C SER A 20 2.55 -10.73 -9.44
N LEU A 21 1.97 -9.55 -9.25
CA LEU A 21 1.19 -9.26 -8.05
C LEU A 21 0.05 -10.27 -7.83
N GLU A 22 -0.50 -10.79 -8.93
CA GLU A 22 -1.49 -11.86 -8.93
C GLU A 22 -0.96 -13.16 -8.30
N GLN A 23 0.26 -13.59 -8.67
CA GLN A 23 0.89 -14.78 -8.10
C GLN A 23 1.12 -14.63 -6.60
N MET A 24 1.53 -13.45 -6.13
CA MET A 24 1.75 -13.22 -4.69
C MET A 24 0.45 -13.29 -3.88
N LEU A 25 -0.66 -12.80 -4.45
CA LEU A 25 -1.98 -12.84 -3.85
C LEU A 25 -2.60 -14.24 -3.86
N ALA A 26 -2.45 -14.98 -4.96
CA ALA A 26 -2.89 -16.37 -5.06
C ALA A 26 -2.10 -17.30 -4.12
N ALA A 27 -0.79 -17.08 -3.96
CA ALA A 27 0.07 -17.90 -3.11
C ALA A 27 -0.11 -17.63 -1.60
N ASN A 28 -0.76 -16.54 -1.20
CA ASN A 28 -0.87 -16.14 0.21
C ASN A 28 -2.26 -15.56 0.56
N PRO A 29 -3.32 -16.37 0.54
CA PRO A 29 -4.67 -15.90 0.87
C PRO A 29 -4.83 -15.42 2.33
N GLY A 30 -3.87 -15.72 3.21
CA GLY A 30 -3.88 -15.29 4.62
C GLY A 30 -3.08 -14.01 4.93
N LYS A 31 -2.33 -13.45 3.96
CA LYS A 31 -1.56 -12.24 4.22
C LYS A 31 -2.46 -11.01 4.13
N THR A 32 -2.24 -10.05 5.03
CA THR A 32 -2.94 -8.77 4.96
C THR A 32 -2.52 -8.00 3.70
N PRO A 33 -3.43 -7.26 3.05
CA PRO A 33 -3.11 -6.45 1.87
C PRO A 33 -2.00 -5.43 2.15
N ILE A 34 -1.91 -4.93 3.39
CA ILE A 34 -0.82 -4.04 3.84
C ILE A 34 0.54 -4.73 3.69
N SER A 35 0.67 -5.96 4.21
CA SER A 35 1.92 -6.72 4.16
C SER A 35 2.29 -7.12 2.73
N LEU A 36 1.31 -7.55 1.94
CA LEU A 36 1.52 -7.89 0.53
C LEU A 36 1.97 -6.68 -0.29
N LEU A 37 1.30 -5.52 -0.12
CA LEU A 37 1.68 -4.29 -0.80
C LEU A 37 3.08 -3.83 -0.41
N GLN A 38 3.44 -3.97 0.87
CA GLN A 38 4.78 -3.66 1.36
C GLN A 38 5.84 -4.56 0.71
N GLU A 39 5.60 -5.87 0.70
CA GLU A 39 6.53 -6.86 0.11
C GLU A 39 6.69 -6.61 -1.40
N TYR A 40 5.57 -6.41 -2.10
CA TYR A 40 5.57 -6.12 -3.53
C TYR A 40 6.31 -4.82 -3.85
N GLY A 41 5.94 -3.72 -3.17
CA GLY A 41 6.56 -2.41 -3.36
C GLY A 41 8.07 -2.42 -3.11
N THR A 42 8.52 -3.13 -2.08
CA THR A 42 9.96 -3.29 -1.79
C THR A 42 10.68 -4.06 -2.91
N ARG A 43 10.03 -5.08 -3.51
CA ARG A 43 10.61 -5.85 -4.63
C ARG A 43 10.73 -5.04 -5.93
N ILE A 44 9.77 -4.15 -6.20
CA ILE A 44 9.77 -3.29 -7.40
C ILE A 44 10.47 -1.95 -7.17
N GLY A 45 11.05 -1.70 -5.99
CA GLY A 45 11.68 -0.43 -5.63
C GLY A 45 10.72 0.75 -5.45
N LYS A 46 9.42 0.48 -5.30
CA LYS A 46 8.36 1.47 -5.05
C LYS A 46 7.71 1.19 -3.70
N THR A 47 8.40 1.50 -2.61
CA THR A 47 7.91 1.26 -1.24
C THR A 47 6.61 2.03 -0.98
N PRO A 48 5.54 1.39 -0.46
CA PRO A 48 4.28 2.08 -0.14
C PRO A 48 4.45 3.04 1.06
N GLY A 49 4.11 4.31 0.87
CA GLY A 49 3.98 5.29 1.95
C GLY A 49 2.54 5.39 2.43
N TYR A 50 2.31 5.53 3.74
CA TYR A 50 0.97 5.64 4.34
C TYR A 50 0.81 6.96 5.10
N ASP A 51 -0.11 7.81 4.64
CA ASP A 51 -0.43 9.10 5.27
C ASP A 51 -1.83 9.07 5.88
N LEU A 52 -1.98 9.57 7.10
CA LEU A 52 -3.29 9.85 7.68
C LEU A 52 -3.81 11.17 7.09
N LEU A 53 -4.90 11.12 6.34
CA LEU A 53 -5.53 12.31 5.75
C LEU A 53 -6.59 12.93 6.66
N LYS A 54 -7.45 12.08 7.26
CA LYS A 54 -8.54 12.53 8.13
C LYS A 54 -8.76 11.58 9.29
N ALA A 55 -9.17 12.13 10.42
CA ALA A 55 -9.67 11.39 11.58
C ALA A 55 -10.86 12.17 12.12
N GLU A 56 -12.06 11.72 11.80
CA GLU A 56 -13.33 12.38 12.10
C GLU A 56 -14.38 11.37 12.55
N GLY A 57 -15.63 11.77 12.77
CA GLY A 57 -16.71 10.87 13.19
C GLY A 57 -17.05 10.94 14.69
N GLN A 58 -18.13 10.25 15.07
CA GLN A 58 -18.65 10.27 16.44
C GLN A 58 -17.78 9.42 17.38
N ALA A 59 -17.80 9.71 18.69
CA ALA A 59 -17.00 8.97 19.67
C ALA A 59 -17.25 7.44 19.66
N HIS A 60 -18.47 7.02 19.32
CA HIS A 60 -18.87 5.62 19.19
C HIS A 60 -18.72 5.07 17.75
N GLN A 61 -18.46 5.92 16.77
CA GLN A 61 -18.32 5.57 15.36
C GLN A 61 -17.26 6.48 14.70
N PRO A 62 -15.99 6.35 15.09
CA PRO A 62 -14.91 7.13 14.49
C PRO A 62 -14.69 6.68 13.05
N ASN A 63 -14.17 7.55 12.20
CA ASN A 63 -13.80 7.30 10.83
C ASN A 63 -12.39 7.84 10.54
N PHE A 64 -11.53 6.98 10.03
CA PHE A 64 -10.16 7.31 9.68
C PHE A 64 -9.98 7.19 8.18
N THR A 65 -9.30 8.15 7.56
CA THR A 65 -8.94 8.15 6.15
C THR A 65 -7.44 8.07 6.01
N PHE A 66 -6.93 7.03 5.34
CA PHE A 66 -5.53 6.88 5.01
C PHE A 66 -5.32 6.94 3.50
N ARG A 67 -4.22 7.57 3.09
CA ARG A 67 -3.69 7.48 1.74
C ARG A 67 -2.51 6.52 1.72
N VAL A 68 -2.45 5.67 0.71
CA VAL A 68 -1.26 4.90 0.36
C VAL A 68 -0.73 5.35 -0.99
N THR A 69 0.58 5.54 -1.08
CA THR A 69 1.26 5.98 -2.31
C THR A 69 2.30 4.95 -2.67
N VAL A 70 2.25 4.39 -3.88
CA VAL A 70 3.15 3.32 -4.34
C VAL A 70 3.74 3.74 -5.68
N GLY A 71 4.92 4.36 -5.63
CA GLY A 71 5.50 4.97 -6.81
C GLY A 71 4.64 6.10 -7.35
N ASP A 72 4.03 5.88 -8.51
CA ASP A 72 3.28 6.89 -9.26
C ASP A 72 1.76 6.77 -9.04
N ILE A 73 1.31 5.71 -8.35
CA ILE A 73 -0.09 5.54 -7.96
C ILE A 73 -0.32 6.00 -6.53
N SER A 74 -1.50 6.57 -6.27
CA SER A 74 -1.95 6.89 -4.93
C SER A 74 -3.41 6.49 -4.75
N CYS A 75 -3.73 5.93 -3.59
CA CYS A 75 -5.04 5.38 -3.28
C CYS A 75 -5.44 5.81 -1.88
N THR A 76 -6.72 6.01 -1.64
CA THR A 76 -7.25 6.28 -0.31
C THR A 76 -8.10 5.14 0.19
N GLY A 77 -8.16 4.97 1.50
CA GLY A 77 -9.01 3.99 2.15
C GLY A 77 -9.47 4.47 3.51
N GLN A 78 -10.68 4.07 3.86
CA GLN A 78 -11.36 4.51 5.07
C GLN A 78 -11.83 3.35 5.92
N GLY A 79 -12.07 3.64 7.19
CA GLY A 79 -12.73 2.71 8.08
C GLY A 79 -12.78 3.17 9.52
N PRO A 80 -13.42 2.37 10.38
CA PRO A 80 -13.69 2.72 11.77
C PRO A 80 -12.45 2.70 12.67
N SER A 81 -11.30 2.33 12.12
CA SER A 81 -10.02 2.32 12.81
C SER A 81 -8.89 2.62 11.84
N LYS A 82 -7.76 3.12 12.35
CA LYS A 82 -6.54 3.32 11.55
C LYS A 82 -6.11 2.05 10.81
N LYS A 83 -6.29 0.87 11.43
CA LYS A 83 -5.95 -0.43 10.82
C LYS A 83 -6.89 -0.75 9.65
N ALA A 84 -8.21 -0.57 9.84
CA ALA A 84 -9.20 -0.79 8.79
C ALA A 84 -8.98 0.15 7.60
N ALA A 85 -8.74 1.44 7.86
CA ALA A 85 -8.45 2.43 6.84
C ALA A 85 -7.19 2.10 6.02
N LYS A 86 -6.07 1.76 6.69
CA LYS A 86 -4.84 1.31 6.01
C LYS A 86 -5.06 0.03 5.20
N HIS A 87 -5.82 -0.92 5.75
CA HIS A 87 -6.13 -2.18 5.06
C HIS A 87 -6.88 -1.90 3.77
N LYS A 88 -7.91 -1.04 3.83
CA LYS A 88 -8.71 -0.67 2.67
C LYS A 88 -7.88 0.06 1.61
N ALA A 89 -7.04 1.02 2.03
CA ALA A 89 -6.15 1.74 1.12
C ALA A 89 -5.21 0.79 0.39
N ALA A 90 -4.62 -0.17 1.13
CA ALA A 90 -3.72 -1.17 0.54
C ALA A 90 -4.45 -2.13 -0.40
N GLU A 91 -5.67 -2.55 -0.06
CA GLU A 91 -6.51 -3.40 -0.92
C GLU A 91 -6.76 -2.74 -2.28
N VAL A 92 -7.12 -1.45 -2.28
CA VAL A 92 -7.34 -0.67 -3.51
C VAL A 92 -6.05 -0.54 -4.32
N ALA A 93 -4.93 -0.23 -3.67
CA ALA A 93 -3.63 -0.16 -4.35
C ALA A 93 -3.24 -1.49 -5.01
N LEU A 94 -3.48 -2.62 -4.35
CA LEU A 94 -3.22 -3.93 -4.94
C LEU A 94 -4.10 -4.20 -6.17
N LYS A 95 -5.36 -3.77 -6.17
CA LYS A 95 -6.25 -3.92 -7.34
C LYS A 95 -5.76 -3.07 -8.52
N LEU A 96 -5.38 -1.82 -8.26
CA LEU A 96 -4.85 -0.92 -9.29
C LEU A 96 -3.56 -1.47 -9.92
N LEU A 97 -2.65 -1.99 -9.09
CA LEU A 97 -1.41 -2.61 -9.56
C LEU A 97 -1.62 -3.93 -10.32
N LYS A 98 -2.74 -4.63 -10.11
CA LYS A 98 -3.06 -5.87 -10.84
C LYS A 98 -3.58 -5.62 -12.24
N GLY A 99 -4.47 -4.65 -12.40
CA GLY A 99 -5.34 -4.59 -13.57
C GLY A 99 -5.36 -3.28 -14.33
N GLY A 100 -4.78 -2.19 -13.82
CA GLY A 100 -4.81 -0.89 -14.50
C GLY A 100 -6.21 -0.32 -14.77
N ASP A 101 -7.28 -1.03 -14.39
CA ASP A 101 -8.65 -0.60 -14.56
C ASP A 101 -8.90 0.47 -13.51
N MET A 102 -9.08 1.71 -13.99
CA MET A 102 -9.46 2.88 -13.21
C MET A 102 -10.81 2.63 -12.56
N LEU A 103 -10.84 1.86 -11.48
CA LEU A 103 -11.92 1.94 -10.53
C LEU A 103 -11.70 3.26 -9.80
N GLU A 104 -12.52 4.22 -10.21
CA GLU A 104 -12.77 5.51 -9.57
C GLU A 104 -12.42 5.43 -8.09
N PRO A 105 -11.53 6.30 -7.56
CA PRO A 105 -11.29 6.38 -6.13
C PRO A 105 -12.62 6.77 -5.51
N THR A 106 -13.39 5.77 -5.10
CA THR A 106 -14.61 5.92 -4.33
C THR A 106 -14.16 6.51 -3.01
N ALA A 107 -14.09 7.83 -3.01
CA ALA A 107 -14.34 8.66 -1.86
C ALA A 107 -15.54 8.04 -1.11
N PRO A 108 -15.51 8.08 0.23
CA PRO A 108 -16.57 7.45 1.00
C PRO A 108 -17.90 8.01 0.52
N GLU A 109 -18.80 7.12 0.16
CA GLU A 109 -20.21 7.43 0.11
C GLU A 109 -20.60 8.00 1.48
N GLU A 110 -20.99 9.28 1.51
CA GLU A 110 -21.58 9.92 2.68
C GLU A 110 -22.90 9.21 3.01
N PRO A 111 -23.05 8.58 4.19
CA PRO A 111 -24.36 8.17 4.63
C PRO A 111 -25.16 9.43 5.01
N ARG A 112 -26.28 9.65 4.32
CA ARG A 112 -27.28 10.68 4.63
C ARG A 112 -27.88 10.51 6.03
#